data_AF-A0A4Q5U4Z4-F1
#
_entry.id   AF-A0A4Q5U4Z4-F1
#
_cell.length_a   1.000
_cell.length_b   1.000
_cell.length_c   1.000
_cell.angle_alpha   90.00
_cell.angle_beta   90.00
_cell.angle_gamma   90.00
#
_symmetry.space_group_name_H-M   'P 1'
#
loop_
_entity.id
_entity.type
_entity.pdbx_description
1 polymer ?
#
loop_
_entity_poly.entity_id
_entity_poly.type
_entity_poly.pdbx_seq_one_letter_code
_entity_poly.pdbx_strand_id
1 'polypeptide(L)'
;MKRILVAGFALLLVNASLQAQTAPARPADSTQPANNSRKVLKLDLRKELGFSDEQSAKWDLITSQTREKLATINENGSLGKEERKQQRTAVMKDQESRLQAILTDTQKTTLKELRKERRKSRKKAG
;
A
#
# COMPACT_ATOMS: atom_id res chain seq x y z
N MET A 1 31.19 38.34 -11.26
CA MET A 1 32.34 38.62 -12.13
C MET A 1 33.16 37.36 -12.32
N LYS A 2 33.50 37.08 -13.58
CA LYS A 2 34.69 36.39 -14.11
C LYS A 2 35.00 34.97 -13.60
N ARG A 3 34.64 34.02 -14.47
CA ARG A 3 35.08 32.63 -14.55
C ARG A 3 36.61 32.57 -14.64
N ILE A 4 37.23 31.76 -13.78
CA ILE A 4 38.65 31.39 -13.91
C ILE A 4 38.70 30.03 -14.59
N LEU A 5 39.10 30.07 -15.86
CA LEU A 5 39.64 28.96 -16.62
C LEU A 5 41.15 28.86 -16.33
N VAL A 6 41.66 27.63 -16.25
CA VAL A 6 43.00 27.12 -16.64
C VAL A 6 43.17 25.82 -15.84
N ALA A 7 42.84 24.66 -16.41
CA ALA A 7 43.72 23.86 -17.29
C ALA A 7 44.97 23.36 -16.57
N GLY A 8 44.86 22.15 -16.01
CA GLY A 8 45.98 21.33 -15.54
C GLY A 8 45.73 19.89 -15.95
N PHE A 9 46.07 19.58 -17.21
CA PHE A 9 46.05 18.23 -17.74
C PHE A 9 47.41 17.61 -17.47
N ALA A 10 47.52 16.79 -16.41
CA ALA A 10 48.68 15.95 -16.16
C ALA A 10 48.20 14.49 -16.09
N LEU A 11 48.62 13.77 -17.11
CA LEU A 11 48.36 12.37 -17.41
C LEU A 11 49.05 11.45 -16.38
N LEU A 12 48.47 10.25 -16.24
CA LEU A 12 49.05 8.98 -15.75
C LEU A 12 48.98 8.70 -14.25
N LEU A 13 48.07 7.78 -13.89
CA LEU A 13 48.45 6.38 -13.64
C LEU A 13 47.23 5.47 -13.78
N VAL A 14 47.34 4.52 -14.70
CA VAL A 14 46.42 3.39 -14.90
C VAL A 14 46.51 2.49 -13.67
N ASN A 15 45.47 2.46 -12.84
CA ASN A 15 45.23 1.35 -11.94
C ASN A 15 44.15 0.46 -12.55
N ALA A 16 44.62 -0.50 -13.34
CA ALA A 16 43.86 -1.68 -13.68
C ALA A 16 43.94 -2.65 -12.50
N SER A 17 42.91 -2.66 -11.65
CA SER A 17 42.54 -3.86 -10.93
C SER A 17 41.05 -4.09 -11.14
N LEU A 18 40.80 -4.92 -12.15
CA LEU A 18 39.62 -5.75 -12.26
C LEU A 18 39.30 -6.34 -10.88
N GLN A 19 38.36 -5.74 -10.19
CA GLN A 19 37.46 -6.44 -9.29
C GLN A 19 36.04 -6.15 -9.74
N ALA A 20 35.76 -6.46 -11.02
CA ALA A 20 34.53 -7.16 -11.32
C ALA A 20 34.61 -8.47 -10.54
N GLN A 21 34.26 -8.41 -9.25
CA GLN A 21 33.91 -9.60 -8.50
C GLN A 21 32.81 -10.22 -9.34
N THR A 22 33.20 -11.31 -9.98
CA THR A 22 32.36 -12.45 -10.27
C THR A 22 31.60 -12.79 -8.99
N ALA A 23 30.54 -12.02 -8.73
CA ALA A 23 29.38 -12.58 -8.09
C ALA A 23 29.04 -13.78 -8.97
N PRO A 24 29.07 -15.03 -8.47
CA PRO A 24 28.49 -16.11 -9.23
C PRO A 24 27.09 -15.63 -9.59
N ALA A 25 26.78 -15.62 -10.88
CA ALA A 25 25.40 -15.53 -11.31
C ALA A 25 24.69 -16.65 -10.57
N ARG A 26 24.04 -16.32 -9.46
CA ARG A 26 23.14 -17.24 -8.78
C ARG A 26 22.18 -17.65 -9.89
N PRO A 27 22.10 -18.94 -10.26
CA PRO A 27 21.09 -19.35 -11.22
C PRO A 27 19.77 -18.82 -10.67
N ALA A 28 19.14 -17.95 -11.46
CA ALA A 28 17.77 -17.55 -11.22
C ALA A 28 16.92 -18.78 -11.52
N ASP A 29 17.00 -19.80 -10.66
CA ASP A 29 15.97 -20.80 -10.52
C ASP A 29 14.83 -20.18 -9.70
N SER A 30 14.28 -19.11 -10.29
CA SER A 30 13.02 -18.52 -9.90
C SER A 30 11.93 -19.18 -10.73
N THR A 31 11.80 -20.49 -10.56
CA THR A 31 10.57 -21.22 -10.87
C THR A 31 9.91 -21.63 -9.57
N GLN A 32 9.67 -20.64 -8.70
CA GLN A 32 8.56 -20.77 -7.75
C GLN A 32 7.29 -20.68 -8.60
N PRO A 33 6.51 -21.75 -8.77
CA PRO A 33 5.24 -21.63 -9.48
C PRO A 33 4.42 -20.60 -8.71
N ALA A 34 3.94 -19.59 -9.43
CA ALA A 34 2.93 -18.64 -8.96
C ALA A 34 1.63 -19.41 -8.71
N ASN A 35 1.63 -20.29 -7.72
CA ASN A 35 0.55 -21.22 -7.47
C ASN A 35 -0.46 -20.54 -6.57
N ASN A 36 -1.63 -20.31 -7.16
CA ASN A 36 -2.83 -19.78 -6.56
C ASN A 36 -2.72 -18.36 -6.02
N SER A 37 -2.65 -17.42 -6.96
CA SER A 37 -3.46 -16.21 -6.86
C SER A 37 -4.91 -16.64 -6.61
N ARG A 38 -5.26 -16.89 -5.34
CA ARG A 38 -6.65 -16.98 -4.88
C ARG A 38 -7.29 -15.75 -5.51
N LYS A 39 -8.19 -15.95 -6.47
CA LYS A 39 -9.17 -14.95 -6.84
C LYS A 39 -9.92 -14.67 -5.54
N VAL A 40 -9.40 -13.76 -4.73
CA VAL A 40 -10.12 -13.17 -3.63
C VAL A 40 -11.26 -12.50 -4.35
N LEU A 41 -12.43 -13.14 -4.34
CA LEU A 41 -13.64 -12.57 -4.89
C LEU A 41 -13.74 -11.19 -4.24
N LYS A 42 -13.46 -10.13 -5.02
CA LYS A 42 -13.61 -8.76 -4.55
C LYS A 42 -15.11 -8.57 -4.43
N LEU A 43 -15.65 -8.89 -3.26
CA LEU A 43 -17.04 -8.64 -2.94
C LEU A 43 -17.22 -7.12 -3.00
N ASP A 44 -18.06 -6.66 -3.92
CA ASP A 44 -18.41 -5.26 -4.04
C ASP A 44 -19.36 -4.89 -2.90
N LEU A 45 -18.79 -4.40 -1.81
CA LEU A 45 -19.54 -4.10 -0.59
C LEU A 45 -20.67 -3.09 -0.83
N ARG A 46 -20.56 -2.23 -1.84
CA ARG A 46 -21.60 -1.25 -2.18
C ARG A 46 -22.85 -1.93 -2.70
N LYS A 47 -22.68 -2.94 -3.57
CA LYS A 47 -23.77 -3.74 -4.11
C LYS A 47 -24.42 -4.60 -3.03
N GLU A 48 -23.62 -5.25 -2.21
CA GLU A 48 -24.10 -6.12 -1.11
C GLU A 48 -24.91 -5.36 -0.06
N LEU A 49 -24.56 -4.10 0.18
CA LEU A 49 -25.27 -3.24 1.12
C LEU A 49 -26.35 -2.38 0.46
N GLY A 50 -26.54 -2.47 -0.86
CA GLY A 50 -27.52 -1.69 -1.60
C GLY A 50 -27.37 -0.18 -1.39
N PHE A 51 -26.18 0.36 -1.61
CA PHE A 51 -25.93 1.79 -1.41
C PHE A 51 -26.76 2.65 -2.37
N SER A 52 -27.30 3.77 -1.87
CA SER A 52 -27.79 4.84 -2.73
C SER A 52 -26.65 5.57 -3.45
N ASP A 53 -26.99 6.39 -4.45
CA ASP A 53 -26.01 7.22 -5.16
C ASP A 53 -25.30 8.20 -4.22
N GLU A 54 -26.04 8.79 -3.28
CA GLU A 54 -25.49 9.71 -2.28
C GLU A 54 -24.52 8.99 -1.33
N GLN A 55 -24.89 7.78 -0.86
CA GLN A 55 -24.00 6.96 -0.02
C GLN A 55 -22.73 6.56 -0.78
N SER A 56 -22.87 6.22 -2.07
CA SER A 56 -21.74 5.88 -2.95
C SER A 56 -20.79 7.06 -3.15
N ALA A 57 -21.32 8.27 -3.39
CA ALA A 57 -20.52 9.49 -3.51
C ALA A 57 -19.77 9.81 -2.21
N LYS A 58 -20.44 9.70 -1.05
CA LYS A 58 -19.79 9.88 0.26
C LYS A 58 -18.71 8.83 0.51
N TRP A 59 -18.94 7.58 0.13
CA TRP A 59 -17.95 6.51 0.23
C TRP A 59 -16.71 6.83 -0.62
N ASP A 60 -16.89 7.24 -1.88
CA ASP A 60 -15.79 7.61 -2.77
C ASP A 60 -14.98 8.78 -2.20
N LEU A 61 -15.64 9.81 -1.70
CA LEU A 61 -14.99 10.94 -1.06
C LEU A 61 -14.15 10.50 0.17
N ILE A 62 -14.75 9.72 1.08
CA ILE A 62 -14.07 9.24 2.29
C ILE A 62 -12.85 8.39 1.90
N THR A 63 -13.02 7.45 0.96
CA THR A 63 -11.91 6.57 0.54
C THR A 63 -10.79 7.32 -0.19
N SER A 64 -11.12 8.32 -1.00
CA SER A 64 -10.14 9.18 -1.67
C SER A 64 -9.31 9.95 -0.65
N GLN A 65 -9.96 10.64 0.29
CA GLN A 65 -9.28 11.38 1.36
C GLN A 65 -8.44 10.49 2.25
N THR A 66 -8.91 9.28 2.56
CA THR A 66 -8.10 8.29 3.31
C THR A 66 -6.86 7.89 2.51
N ARG A 67 -6.98 7.65 1.20
CA ARG A 67 -5.84 7.29 0.35
C ARG A 67 -4.78 8.40 0.36
N GLU A 68 -5.21 9.66 0.22
CA GLU A 68 -4.33 10.82 0.27
C GLU A 68 -3.58 10.90 1.61
N LYS A 69 -4.30 10.84 2.74
CA LYS A 69 -3.68 10.82 4.08
C LYS A 69 -2.64 9.71 4.23
N LEU A 70 -2.94 8.51 3.71
CA LEU A 70 -2.01 7.38 3.77
C LEU A 70 -0.79 7.57 2.87
N ALA A 71 -0.95 8.17 1.69
CA ALA A 71 0.15 8.52 0.81
C ALA A 71 1.11 9.50 1.51
N THR A 72 0.57 10.57 2.11
CA THR A 72 1.36 11.53 2.89
C THR A 72 2.15 10.86 4.03
N ILE A 73 1.52 9.93 4.77
CA ILE A 73 2.20 9.19 5.85
C ILE A 73 3.32 8.29 5.32
N ASN A 74 3.13 7.69 4.14
CA ASN A 74 4.12 6.80 3.53
C ASN A 74 5.31 7.56 2.92
N GLU A 75 5.04 8.73 2.33
CA GLU A 75 6.04 9.60 1.71
C GLU A 75 6.84 10.40 2.74
N ASN A 76 6.32 10.55 3.96
CA ASN A 76 7.04 11.23 5.05
C ASN A 76 8.23 10.39 5.56
N GLY A 77 9.41 10.71 5.03
CA GLY A 77 10.69 10.09 5.38
C GLY A 77 11.18 10.42 6.80
N SER A 78 10.59 11.40 7.48
CA SER A 78 10.97 11.78 8.85
C SER A 78 10.31 10.91 9.93
N LEU A 79 9.26 10.15 9.58
CA LEU A 79 8.54 9.32 10.55
C LEU A 79 9.26 8.00 10.79
N GLY A 80 9.43 7.66 12.08
CA GLY A 80 9.83 6.33 12.51
C GLY A 80 8.77 5.28 12.20
N LYS A 81 9.15 3.99 12.19
CA LYS A 81 8.26 2.87 11.86
C LYS A 81 7.02 2.79 12.76
N GLU A 82 7.20 2.93 14.07
CA GLU A 82 6.09 2.84 15.02
C GLU A 82 5.15 4.04 14.91
N GLU A 83 5.68 5.24 14.71
CA GLU A 83 4.88 6.44 14.50
C GLU A 83 4.06 6.33 13.20
N ARG A 84 4.68 5.89 12.11
CA ARG A 84 3.98 5.61 10.85
C ARG A 84 2.84 4.60 11.05
N LYS A 85 3.07 3.54 11.82
CA LYS A 85 2.05 2.53 12.14
C LYS A 85 0.91 3.11 12.98
N GLN A 86 1.21 3.93 13.98
CA GLN A 86 0.20 4.61 14.80
C GLN A 86 -0.66 5.55 13.96
N GLN A 87 -0.04 6.39 13.13
CA GLN A 87 -0.75 7.32 12.25
C GLN A 87 -1.63 6.58 11.23
N ARG A 88 -1.11 5.53 10.59
CA ARG A 88 -1.92 4.69 9.69
C ARG A 88 -3.11 4.06 10.42
N THR A 89 -2.90 3.57 11.65
CA THR A 89 -3.99 2.98 12.45
C THR A 89 -5.06 4.02 12.77
N ALA A 90 -4.66 5.24 13.13
CA ALA A 90 -5.58 6.35 13.38
C ALA A 90 -6.40 6.69 12.14
N VAL A 91 -5.76 6.82 10.97
CA VAL A 91 -6.43 7.09 9.70
C VAL A 91 -7.42 5.98 9.33
N MET A 92 -7.08 4.72 9.56
CA MET A 92 -7.99 3.59 9.30
C MET A 92 -9.19 3.57 10.26
N LYS A 93 -8.99 3.90 11.54
CA LYS A 93 -10.09 4.04 12.51
C LYS A 93 -11.02 5.20 12.14
N ASP A 94 -10.47 6.34 11.74
CA ASP A 94 -11.24 7.49 11.24
C ASP A 94 -12.06 7.08 10.01
N GLN A 95 -11.43 6.44 9.03
CA GLN A 95 -12.11 5.92 7.85
C GLN A 95 -13.27 4.99 8.23
N GLU A 96 -13.03 4.01 9.10
CA GLU A 96 -14.08 3.08 9.52
C GLU A 96 -15.25 3.80 10.19
N SER A 97 -14.98 4.75 11.09
CA SER A 97 -16.02 5.54 11.75
C SER A 97 -16.86 6.32 10.74
N ARG A 98 -16.21 7.04 9.82
CA ARG A 98 -16.88 7.84 8.78
C ARG A 98 -17.69 6.98 7.84
N LEU A 99 -17.18 5.80 7.46
CA LEU A 99 -17.92 4.84 6.64
C LEU A 99 -19.11 4.24 7.39
N GLN A 100 -19.01 3.99 8.69
CA GLN A 100 -20.16 3.51 9.47
C GLN A 100 -21.26 4.57 9.61
N ALA A 101 -20.88 5.86 9.66
CA ALA A 101 -21.82 6.96 9.80
C ALA A 101 -22.71 7.16 8.56
N ILE A 102 -22.29 6.70 7.38
CA ILE A 102 -23.10 6.80 6.15
C ILE A 102 -24.04 5.60 5.94
N LEU A 103 -23.95 4.57 6.78
CA LEU A 103 -24.79 3.37 6.68
C LEU A 103 -26.06 3.50 7.51
N THR A 104 -27.15 2.90 7.00
CA THR A 104 -28.36 2.67 7.80
C THR A 104 -28.14 1.53 8.80
N ASP A 105 -28.99 1.42 9.82
CA ASP A 105 -28.85 0.38 10.83
C ASP A 105 -29.05 -1.04 10.26
N THR A 106 -29.92 -1.18 9.26
CA THR A 106 -30.08 -2.42 8.49
C THR A 106 -28.78 -2.77 7.76
N GLN A 107 -28.17 -1.81 7.05
CA GLN A 107 -26.90 -2.02 6.35
C GLN A 107 -25.75 -2.35 7.31
N LYS A 108 -25.70 -1.73 8.49
CA LYS A 108 -24.71 -2.05 9.54
C LYS A 108 -24.85 -3.51 10.01
N THR A 109 -26.07 -4.03 10.07
CA THR A 109 -26.32 -5.42 10.46
C THR A 109 -25.81 -6.39 9.39
N THR A 110 -26.17 -6.17 8.13
CA THR A 110 -25.64 -6.94 6.98
C THR A 110 -24.11 -6.91 6.92
N LEU A 111 -23.51 -5.73 7.14
CA LEU A 111 -22.05 -5.59 7.19
C LEU A 111 -21.41 -6.45 8.30
N LYS A 112 -22.01 -6.50 9.50
CA LYS A 112 -21.53 -7.35 10.60
C LYS A 112 -21.59 -8.83 10.24
N GLU A 113 -22.63 -9.27 9.55
CA GLU A 113 -22.79 -10.66 9.11
C GLU A 113 -21.76 -11.05 8.05
N LEU A 114 -21.60 -10.22 7.01
CA LEU A 114 -20.57 -10.40 5.98
C LEU A 114 -19.16 -10.48 6.60
N ARG A 115 -18.88 -9.63 7.60
CA ARG A 115 -17.60 -9.66 8.34
C ARG A 115 -17.42 -10.97 9.12
N LYS A 116 -18.47 -11.46 9.80
CA LYS A 116 -18.45 -12.74 10.53
C LYS A 116 -18.21 -13.91 9.58
N GLU A 117 -18.88 -13.93 8.43
CA GLU A 117 -18.73 -14.98 7.42
C GLU A 117 -17.30 -15.01 6.85
N ARG A 118 -16.76 -13.85 6.46
CA ARG A 118 -15.37 -13.75 6.01
C ARG A 118 -14.36 -14.21 7.07
N ARG A 119 -14.62 -13.93 8.35
CA ARG A 119 -13.77 -14.42 9.44
C ARG A 119 -13.84 -15.95 9.55
N LYS A 120 -15.02 -16.55 9.41
CA LYS A 120 -15.21 -18.00 9.41
C LYS A 120 -14.51 -18.66 8.22
N SER A 121 -14.66 -18.13 7.01
CA SER A 121 -14.00 -18.68 5.81
C SER A 121 -12.47 -18.56 5.91
N ARG A 122 -11.95 -17.45 6.44
CA ARG A 122 -10.50 -17.30 6.69
C ARG A 122 -9.97 -18.31 7.72
N LYS A 123 -10.73 -18.61 8.78
CA LYS A 123 -10.35 -19.62 9.78
C LYS A 123 -10.35 -21.05 9.21
N LYS A 124 -11.22 -21.35 8.25
CA LYS A 124 -11.27 -22.67 7.60
C LYS A 124 -10.16 -22.87 6.56
N ALA A 125 -9.56 -21.79 6.06
CA ALA A 125 -8.58 -21.81 4.97
C ALA A 125 -7.13 -21.63 5.42
N GLY A 126 -6.87 -21.56 6.72
CA GLY A 126 -5.55 -21.50 7.34
C GLY A 126 -5.43 -22.55 8.42
#